data_AF-W1WYT4-F1
#
_entry.id   AF-W1WYT4-F1
#
_cell.length_a   1.000
_cell.length_b   1.000
_cell.length_c   1.000
_cell.angle_alpha   90.00
_cell.angle_beta   90.00
_cell.angle_gamma   90.00
#
_symmetry.space_group_name_H-M   'P 1'
#
loop_
_entity.id
_entity.type
_entity.pdbx_description
1 polymer ?
#
loop_
_entity_poly.entity_id
_entity_poly.type
_entity_poly.pdbx_seq_one_letter_code
_entity_poly.pdbx_strand_id
1 'polypeptide(L)' 'HFLKLFDYLFTDSSTSQIFNLGTEQGYTVKEIYNTAEQILQQKIPHEIVARRSGDPASVLANASKAKEFL' A
#
# COMPACT_ATOMS: atom_id res chain seq x y z
N HIS A 1 5.52 -6.94 -10.55
CA HIS A 1 6.48 -6.09 -9.83
C HIS A 1 6.89 -6.69 -8.49
N PHE A 2 5.97 -6.90 -7.54
CA PHE A 2 6.31 -7.50 -6.23
C PHE A 2 7.03 -8.86 -6.33
N LEU A 3 6.47 -9.83 -7.06
CA LEU A 3 7.09 -11.15 -7.23
C LEU A 3 8.43 -11.07 -7.97
N LYS A 4 8.49 -10.29 -9.05
CA LYS A 4 9.75 -10.03 -9.78
C LYS A 4 10.84 -9.43 -8.89
N LEU A 5 10.49 -8.52 -7.98
CA LEU A 5 11.46 -7.94 -7.06
C LEU A 5 11.93 -8.99 -6.06
N PHE A 6 11.02 -9.83 -5.58
CA PHE A 6 11.36 -10.96 -4.72
C PHE A 6 12.36 -11.86 -5.44
N ASP A 7 12.06 -12.30 -6.67
CA ASP A 7 12.96 -13.12 -7.49
C ASP A 7 14.33 -12.46 -7.68
N TYR A 8 14.37 -11.14 -7.96
CA TYR A 8 15.62 -10.38 -8.07
C TYR A 8 16.46 -10.41 -6.79
N LEU A 9 15.85 -10.32 -5.61
CA LEU A 9 16.58 -10.34 -4.33
C LEU A 9 17.27 -11.68 -4.06
N PHE A 10 16.78 -12.77 -4.65
CA PHE A 10 17.32 -14.11 -4.43
C PHE A 10 18.26 -14.58 -5.55
N THR A 11 18.70 -13.68 -6.43
CA THR A 11 19.76 -13.99 -7.40
C THR A 11 21.14 -13.58 -6.88
N ASP A 12 22.15 -14.40 -7.21
CA ASP A 12 23.56 -14.12 -6.88
C ASP A 12 24.13 -12.89 -7.61
N SER A 13 23.43 -12.41 -8.64
CA SER A 13 23.78 -11.24 -9.44
C SER A 13 23.08 -9.95 -9.01
N SER A 14 22.29 -10.00 -7.93
CA SER A 14 21.61 -8.83 -7.39
C SER A 14 22.61 -7.79 -6.88
N THR A 15 22.25 -6.51 -7.03
CA THR A 15 23.05 -5.38 -6.56
C THR A 15 22.24 -4.59 -5.54
N SER A 16 22.94 -3.86 -4.66
CA SER A 16 22.28 -3.02 -3.65
C SER A 16 21.41 -1.96 -4.32
N GLN A 17 20.09 -2.03 -4.09
CA GLN A 17 19.10 -1.12 -4.65
C GLN A 17 18.04 -0.79 -3.60
N ILE A 18 17.56 0.46 -3.61
CA ILE A 18 16.40 0.90 -2.82
C ILE A 18 15.18 0.90 -3.74
N PHE A 19 14.12 0.20 -3.36
CA PHE A 19 12.84 0.18 -4.08
C PHE A 19 11.70 0.53 -3.12
N ASN A 20 10.81 1.41 -3.56
CA ASN A 20 9.51 1.60 -2.93
C ASN A 20 8.55 0.53 -3.44
N LEU A 21 7.78 -0.05 -2.52
CA LEU A 21 6.79 -1.07 -2.81
C LEU A 21 5.41 -0.59 -2.42
N GLY A 22 4.47 -0.70 -3.36
CA GLY A 22 3.06 -0.41 -3.12
C GLY A 22 2.24 -0.54 -4.40
N THR A 23 0.93 -0.38 -4.27
CA THR A 23 -0.03 -0.48 -5.37
C THR A 23 -0.13 0.80 -6.19
N GLU A 24 0.49 1.91 -5.73
CA GLU A 24 0.31 3.28 -6.24
C GLU A 24 -1.15 3.80 -6.22
N GLN A 25 -2.07 2.97 -5.75
CA GLN A 25 -3.48 3.28 -5.57
C GLN A 25 -3.75 3.49 -4.08
N GLY A 26 -4.26 4.67 -3.75
CA GLY A 26 -4.71 5.00 -2.40
C GLY A 26 -6.13 4.52 -2.16
N TYR A 27 -6.38 4.08 -0.92
CA TYR A 27 -7.72 3.88 -0.41
C TYR A 27 -7.89 4.69 0.87
N THR A 28 -9.03 5.33 0.99
CA THR A 28 -9.42 5.99 2.23
C THR A 28 -9.78 4.96 3.29
N VAL A 29 -9.66 5.34 4.57
CA VAL A 29 -10.13 4.51 5.70
C VAL A 29 -11.60 4.12 5.51
N LYS A 30 -12.43 5.03 4.96
CA LYS A 30 -13.85 4.79 4.72
C LYS A 30 -14.09 3.71 3.66
N GLU A 31 -13.32 3.68 2.57
CA GLU A 31 -13.46 2.65 1.54
C GLU A 31 -13.10 1.26 2.09
N ILE A 32 -11.97 1.16 2.80
CA ILE A 32 -11.55 -0.09 3.45
C ILE A 32 -12.65 -0.58 4.42
N TYR A 33 -13.20 0.35 5.21
CA TYR A 33 -14.24 0.06 6.17
C TYR A 33 -15.52 -0.46 5.52
N ASN A 34 -15.99 0.23 4.47
CA ASN A 34 -17.18 -0.18 3.73
C ASN A 34 -17.00 -1.58 3.12
N THR A 35 -15.84 -1.86 2.53
CA THR A 35 -15.53 -3.18 1.98
C THR A 35 -15.51 -4.26 3.07
N ALA A 36 -14.95 -3.96 4.24
CA ALA A 36 -14.97 -4.89 5.37
C ALA A 36 -16.39 -5.21 5.84
N GLU A 37 -17.26 -4.20 6.00
CA GLU A 37 -18.67 -4.43 6.36
C GLU A 37 -19.42 -5.25 5.32
N GLN A 38 -19.17 -5.01 4.03
CA GLN A 38 -19.78 -5.76 2.93
C GLN A 38 -19.37 -7.24 2.92
N ILE A 39 -18.09 -7.54 3.16
CA ILE A 39 -17.59 -8.91 3.19
C ILE A 39 -18.12 -9.65 4.42
N LEU A 40 -18.12 -8.98 5.58
CA LEU A 40 -18.52 -9.58 6.84
C LEU A 40 -20.04 -9.63 7.02
N GLN A 41 -20.82 -8.95 6.19
CA GLN A 41 -22.28 -8.82 6.29
C GLN A 41 -22.74 -8.33 7.66
N GLN A 42 -21.91 -7.52 8.32
CA GLN A 42 -22.17 -6.98 9.66
C GLN A 42 -21.70 -5.54 9.74
N LYS A 43 -22.39 -4.75 10.57
CA LYS A 43 -21.96 -3.40 10.89
C LYS A 43 -20.83 -3.43 11.90
N ILE A 44 -19.77 -2.73 11.58
CA ILE A 44 -18.67 -2.49 12.51
C ILE A 44 -19.03 -1.19 13.24
N PRO A 45 -18.91 -1.11 14.58
CA PRO A 45 -19.08 0.16 15.30
C PRO A 45 -17.88 1.10 15.08
N HIS A 46 -18.13 2.36 14.71
CA HIS A 46 -17.11 3.40 14.62
C HIS A 46 -17.67 4.77 14.97
N GLU A 47 -16.77 5.69 15.30
CA GLU A 47 -17.06 7.10 15.49
C GLU A 47 -16.19 7.94 14.54
N ILE A 48 -16.79 8.95 13.90
CA ILE A 48 -16.05 9.89 13.06
C ILE A 48 -15.45 10.96 13.95
N VAL A 49 -14.13 10.97 14.05
CA VAL A 49 -13.36 11.95 14.83
C VAL A 49 -12.55 12.87 13.91
N ALA A 50 -12.11 14.01 14.45
CA ALA A 50 -11.22 14.92 13.73
C ALA A 50 -9.89 14.23 13.38
N ARG A 51 -9.24 14.68 12.29
CA ARG A 51 -7.90 14.21 11.92
C ARG A 51 -6.90 14.52 13.03
N ARG A 52 -5.97 13.60 13.26
CA ARG A 52 -4.82 13.86 14.15
C ARG A 52 -3.94 14.92 13.51
N SER A 53 -3.44 15.86 14.31
CA SER A 53 -2.51 16.86 13.81
C SER A 53 -1.23 16.16 13.32
N GLY A 54 -0.75 16.57 12.15
CA GLY A 54 0.46 15.99 11.53
C GLY A 54 0.21 14.85 10.55
N ASP A 55 -1.00 14.30 10.44
CA ASP A 55 -1.28 13.25 9.46
C ASP A 55 -1.48 13.84 8.04
N PRO A 56 -0.67 13.42 7.04
CA PRO A 56 -0.88 13.81 5.65
C PRO A 56 -2.22 13.29 5.12
N ALA A 57 -2.85 14.06 4.22
CA ALA A 57 -4.16 13.70 3.65
C ALA A 57 -4.15 12.41 2.81
N SER A 58 -2.99 12.08 2.24
CA SER A 58 -2.72 10.85 1.49
C SER A 58 -1.21 10.62 1.41
N VAL A 59 -0.77 9.37 1.50
CA VAL A 59 0.63 8.94 1.27
C VAL A 59 0.58 7.69 0.41
N LEU A 60 1.20 7.75 -0.76
CA LEU A 60 1.26 6.66 -1.72
C LEU A 60 2.71 6.30 -2.00
N ALA A 61 2.98 5.01 -2.14
CA ALA A 61 4.27 4.55 -2.65
C ALA A 61 4.38 4.91 -4.14
N ASN A 62 5.55 5.37 -4.58
CA ASN A 62 5.91 5.45 -5.99
C ASN A 62 6.75 4.23 -6.34
N ALA A 63 6.22 3.28 -7.10
CA ALA A 63 6.88 2.03 -7.45
C ALA A 63 7.55 2.08 -8.84
N SER A 64 7.64 3.25 -9.50
CA SER A 64 8.17 3.39 -10.86
C SER A 64 9.55 2.78 -11.02
N LYS A 65 10.45 2.99 -10.05
CA LYS A 65 11.80 2.39 -10.09
C LYS A 65 11.76 0.86 -10.17
N ALA A 66 10.86 0.21 -9.41
CA ALA A 66 10.72 -1.24 -9.46
C ALA A 66 10.06 -1.71 -10.77
N LYS A 67 9.28 -0.87 -11.45
CA LYS A 67 8.68 -1.18 -12.77
C LYS A 67 9.70 -1.06 -13.90
N GLU A 68 10.53 -0.04 -13.87
CA GLU A 68 11.53 0.23 -14.91
C GLU A 68 12.74 -0.71 -14.82
N PHE A 69 13.13 -1.09 -13.60
CA PHE A 69 14.31 -1.91 -13.35
C PHE A 69 14.08 -3.44 -13.52
N LEU A 70 12.82 -3.92 -13.47
CA LEU A 70 12.45 -5.36 -13.41
C LEU A 70 11.47 -5.82 -14.51
#